data_AF-A0A6V7JU08-F1
#
_entry.id   AF-A0A6V7JU08-F1
#
_cell.length_a   1.000
_cell.length_b   1.000
_cell.length_c   1.000
_cell.angle_alpha   90.00
_cell.angle_beta   90.00
_cell.angle_gamma   90.00
#
_symmetry.space_group_name_H-M   'P 1'
#
loop_
_entity.id
_entity.type
_entity.pdbx_description
1 polymer ?
#
loop_
_entity_poly.entity_id
_entity_poly.type
_entity_poly.pdbx_seq_one_letter_code
_entity_poly.pdbx_strand_id
1 'polypeptide(L)'
;KDACKSQRNFVSPRIGVAEDKIAQYAGLHYYTDKELQVQNEASCKSACELENEFLCRSYLYRGAPLGTAYNCQLFHLDHWTLPDGPSTYLNAERPLIDNGDRIGNYYENF
;
A
#
# COMPACT_ATOMS: atom_id res chain seq x y z
N LYS A 1 -14.04 -19.88 2.28
CA LYS A 1 -14.49 -19.68 3.68
C LYS A 1 -13.33 -19.56 4.68
N ASP A 2 -12.07 -19.42 4.22
CA ASP A 2 -10.90 -19.29 5.11
C ASP A 2 -9.97 -18.14 4.66
N ALA A 3 -10.53 -16.92 4.52
CA ALA A 3 -9.74 -15.71 4.30
C ALA A 3 -9.07 -15.18 5.60
N CYS A 4 -9.32 -15.83 6.75
CA CYS A 4 -8.93 -15.33 8.08
C CYS A 4 -7.95 -16.26 8.84
N LYS A 5 -7.44 -17.34 8.23
CA LYS A 5 -6.63 -18.35 8.94
C LYS A 5 -5.20 -18.55 8.44
N SER A 6 -4.83 -18.01 7.28
CA SER A 6 -3.42 -18.04 6.85
C SER A 6 -2.66 -16.89 7.49
N GLN A 7 -1.40 -17.14 7.83
CA GLN A 7 -0.47 -16.10 8.22
C GLN A 7 -0.37 -15.10 7.05
N ARG A 8 -0.77 -13.84 7.29
CA ARG A 8 -0.67 -12.79 6.29
C ARG A 8 0.80 -12.56 5.97
N ASN A 9 1.16 -12.51 4.70
CA ASN A 9 2.53 -12.28 4.27
C ASN A 9 2.57 -11.14 3.26
N PHE A 10 3.03 -9.99 3.73
CA PHE A 10 3.13 -8.80 2.90
C PHE A 10 4.45 -8.73 2.16
N VAL A 11 4.37 -8.62 0.83
CA VAL A 11 5.51 -8.51 -0.08
C VAL A 11 5.23 -7.47 -1.16
N SER A 12 6.29 -6.92 -1.76
CA SER A 12 6.15 -6.11 -2.96
C SER A 12 5.59 -6.99 -4.10
N PRO A 13 4.50 -6.57 -4.77
CA PRO A 13 3.82 -7.40 -5.76
C PRO A 13 4.64 -7.59 -7.04
N ARG A 14 4.89 -8.85 -7.41
CA ARG A 14 5.61 -9.23 -8.63
C ARG A 14 4.66 -9.54 -9.78
N ILE A 15 3.96 -8.51 -10.26
CA ILE A 15 2.83 -8.63 -11.19
C ILE A 15 3.13 -8.07 -12.60
N GLY A 16 4.41 -7.96 -12.97
CA GLY A 16 4.82 -7.46 -14.30
C GLY A 16 4.74 -5.94 -14.47
N VAL A 17 4.51 -5.19 -13.39
CA VAL A 17 4.54 -3.72 -13.34
C VAL A 17 5.66 -3.29 -12.39
N ALA A 18 6.31 -2.16 -12.70
CA ALA A 18 7.39 -1.62 -11.86
C ALA A 18 6.85 -1.19 -10.48
N GLU A 19 7.60 -1.49 -9.42
CA GLU A 19 7.17 -1.29 -8.03
C GLU A 19 6.84 0.18 -7.72
N ASP A 20 7.60 1.11 -8.28
CA ASP A 20 7.40 2.56 -8.15
C ASP A 20 6.08 3.02 -8.77
N LYS A 21 5.69 2.45 -9.92
CA LYS A 21 4.39 2.72 -10.54
C LYS A 21 3.23 2.18 -9.69
N ILE A 22 3.40 1.00 -9.10
CA ILE A 22 2.37 0.42 -8.24
C ILE A 22 2.21 1.28 -6.98
N ALA A 23 3.32 1.63 -6.32
CA ALA A 23 3.32 2.47 -5.13
C ALA A 23 2.76 3.87 -5.41
N GLN A 24 3.14 4.47 -6.55
CA GLN A 24 2.60 5.75 -6.98
C GLN A 24 1.09 5.66 -7.24
N TYR A 25 0.63 4.62 -7.93
CA TYR A 25 -0.80 4.44 -8.19
C TYR A 25 -1.59 4.28 -6.89
N ALA A 26 -1.16 3.37 -6.00
CA ALA A 26 -1.81 3.18 -4.71
C ALA A 26 -1.86 4.48 -3.91
N GLY A 27 -0.75 5.21 -3.84
CA GLY A 27 -0.65 6.47 -3.11
C GLY A 27 -1.49 7.63 -3.68
N LEU A 28 -1.95 7.56 -4.93
CA LEU A 28 -2.75 8.59 -5.58
C LEU A 28 -4.22 8.20 -5.74
N HIS A 29 -4.49 6.92 -5.94
CA HIS A 29 -5.80 6.43 -6.36
C HIS A 29 -6.51 5.58 -5.31
N TYR A 30 -5.81 5.04 -4.32
CA TYR A 30 -6.48 4.34 -3.23
C TYR A 30 -6.98 5.34 -2.21
N TYR A 31 -8.23 5.15 -1.78
CA TYR A 31 -8.70 5.80 -0.58
C TYR A 31 -8.03 5.12 0.62
N THR A 32 -7.28 5.89 1.41
CA THR A 32 -6.61 5.36 2.60
C THR A 32 -7.62 5.08 3.70
N ASP A 33 -7.67 3.83 4.18
CA ASP A 33 -8.54 3.44 5.29
C ASP A 33 -8.00 3.93 6.63
N LYS A 34 -6.68 3.88 6.80
CA LYS A 34 -5.99 4.28 8.03
C LYS A 34 -4.59 4.78 7.76
N GLU A 35 -4.23 5.85 8.45
CA GLU A 35 -2.89 6.45 8.40
C GLU A 35 -2.26 6.46 9.79
N LEU A 36 -0.97 6.16 9.85
CA LEU A 36 -0.22 6.12 11.08
C LEU A 36 1.23 6.55 10.89
N GLN A 37 1.84 7.01 11.97
CA GLN A 37 3.26 7.33 12.03
C GLN A 37 4.01 6.12 12.59
N VAL A 38 4.97 5.60 11.83
CA VAL A 38 5.75 4.40 12.20
C VAL A 38 7.23 4.63 12.00
N GLN A 39 8.08 3.92 12.76
CA GLN A 39 9.53 4.12 12.72
C GLN A 39 10.22 3.42 11.54
N ASN A 40 9.63 2.33 11.05
CA ASN A 40 10.19 1.50 9.97
C ASN A 40 9.08 0.75 9.24
N GLU A 41 9.43 0.13 8.10
CA GLU A 41 8.50 -0.66 7.29
C GLU A 41 7.89 -1.82 8.08
N ALA A 42 8.69 -2.55 8.87
CA ALA A 42 8.21 -3.67 9.67
C ALA A 42 7.08 -3.27 10.63
N SER A 43 7.12 -2.06 11.17
CA SER A 43 6.04 -1.52 12.02
C SER A 43 4.77 -1.21 11.21
N CYS A 44 4.89 -0.76 9.96
CA CYS A 44 3.75 -0.57 9.05
C CYS A 44 3.11 -1.91 8.68
N LYS A 45 3.95 -2.91 8.38
CA LYS A 45 3.51 -4.29 8.15
C LYS A 45 2.74 -4.85 9.34
N SER A 46 3.29 -4.77 10.54
CA SER A 46 2.61 -5.26 11.75
C SER A 46 1.29 -4.54 12.02
N ALA A 47 1.20 -3.24 11.68
CA ALA A 47 -0.06 -2.52 11.79
C ALA A 47 -1.15 -3.10 10.86
N CYS A 48 -0.80 -3.46 9.62
CA CYS A 48 -1.73 -4.12 8.69
C CYS A 48 -2.09 -5.56 9.12
N GLU A 49 -1.12 -6.29 9.68
CA GLU A 49 -1.35 -7.65 10.20
C GLU A 49 -2.33 -7.67 11.38
N LEU A 50 -2.22 -6.68 12.27
CA LEU A 50 -3.03 -6.58 13.50
C LEU A 50 -4.33 -5.78 13.31
N GLU A 51 -4.59 -5.26 12.12
CA GLU A 51 -5.80 -4.49 11.84
C GLU A 51 -7.05 -5.39 11.89
N ASN A 52 -8.05 -4.92 12.63
CA ASN A 52 -9.30 -5.63 12.93
C ASN A 52 -10.55 -4.79 12.62
N GLU A 53 -10.43 -3.50 12.33
CA GLU A 53 -11.54 -2.62 11.92
C GLU A 53 -11.93 -2.86 10.46
N PHE A 54 -10.97 -3.29 9.64
CA PHE A 54 -11.16 -3.73 8.26
C PHE A 54 -10.17 -4.83 7.88
N LEU A 55 -10.44 -5.51 6.77
CA LEU A 55 -9.49 -6.48 6.21
C LEU A 55 -8.36 -5.73 5.50
N CYS A 56 -7.27 -5.42 6.21
CA CYS A 56 -6.10 -4.82 5.60
C CYS A 56 -5.45 -5.79 4.60
N ARG A 57 -5.45 -5.40 3.33
CA ARG A 57 -4.95 -6.18 2.18
C ARG A 57 -3.59 -5.70 1.69
N SER A 58 -3.30 -4.42 1.86
CA SER A 58 -2.04 -3.83 1.44
C SER A 58 -1.69 -2.61 2.31
N TYR A 59 -0.44 -2.16 2.19
CA TYR A 59 0.00 -0.92 2.79
C TYR A 59 1.06 -0.21 1.93
N LEU A 60 1.18 1.10 2.13
CA LEU A 60 2.21 1.94 1.54
C LEU A 60 3.07 2.58 2.63
N TYR A 61 4.38 2.30 2.61
CA TYR A 61 5.36 2.87 3.52
C TYR A 61 6.21 3.93 2.81
N ARG A 62 6.10 5.20 3.23
CA ARG A 62 6.77 6.36 2.60
C ARG A 62 8.16 6.65 3.16
N GLY A 63 8.79 5.68 3.83
CA GLY A 63 10.09 5.86 4.48
C GLY A 63 9.99 6.45 5.89
N ALA A 64 11.12 6.74 6.53
CA ALA A 64 11.16 7.24 7.91
C ALA A 64 10.32 8.53 8.07
N PRO A 65 9.64 8.73 9.22
CA PRO A 65 8.77 9.87 9.41
C PRO A 65 9.58 11.17 9.39
N LEU A 66 9.01 12.20 8.74
CA LEU A 66 9.57 13.55 8.74
C LEU A 66 8.67 14.43 9.62
N GLY A 67 9.16 14.78 10.81
CA GLY A 67 8.36 15.50 11.80
C GLY A 67 7.15 14.69 12.26
N THR A 68 5.95 15.25 12.10
CA THR A 68 4.67 14.64 12.48
C THR A 68 3.90 14.07 11.30
N ALA A 69 4.54 13.95 10.12
CA ALA A 69 3.88 13.42 8.94
C ALA A 69 3.63 11.90 9.06
N TYR A 70 2.41 11.47 8.73
CA TYR A 70 2.11 10.05 8.57
C TYR A 70 2.89 9.47 7.39
N ASN A 71 3.44 8.29 7.58
CA ASN A 71 4.34 7.64 6.64
C ASN A 71 3.98 6.18 6.37
N CYS A 72 2.85 5.73 6.91
CA CYS A 72 2.28 4.41 6.69
C CYS A 72 0.79 4.57 6.43
N GLN A 73 0.35 4.04 5.29
CA GLN A 73 -1.04 4.08 4.81
C GLN A 73 -1.50 2.63 4.65
N LEU A 74 -2.63 2.28 5.24
CA LEU A 74 -3.21 0.94 5.19
C LEU A 74 -4.44 0.95 4.28
N PHE A 75 -4.61 -0.12 3.50
CA PHE A 75 -5.71 -0.23 2.54
C PHE A 75 -6.43 -1.57 2.64
N HIS A 76 -7.74 -1.53 2.45
CA HIS A 76 -8.58 -2.70 2.18
C HIS A 76 -8.57 -3.11 0.70
N LEU A 77 -7.73 -2.46 -0.12
CA LEU A 77 -7.54 -2.72 -1.55
C LEU A 77 -6.18 -3.39 -1.80
N ASP A 78 -6.13 -4.24 -2.82
CA ASP A 78 -4.95 -4.81 -3.45
C ASP A 78 -5.22 -5.02 -4.95
N HIS A 79 -4.25 -5.50 -5.73
CA HIS A 79 -4.45 -5.74 -7.16
C HIS A 79 -5.55 -6.76 -7.46
N TRP A 80 -5.93 -7.65 -6.54
CA TRP A 80 -7.03 -8.59 -6.73
C TRP A 80 -8.40 -7.93 -6.56
N THR A 81 -8.46 -6.81 -5.83
CA THR A 81 -9.70 -6.03 -5.66
C THR A 81 -10.01 -5.08 -6.82
N LEU A 82 -9.04 -4.82 -7.71
CA LEU A 82 -9.20 -3.91 -8.83
C LEU A 82 -9.94 -4.59 -10.00
N PRO A 83 -10.83 -3.89 -10.72
CA PRO A 83 -11.61 -4.47 -11.81
C PRO A 83 -10.74 -5.01 -12.96
N ASP A 84 -9.66 -4.30 -13.32
CA ASP A 84 -8.72 -4.71 -14.37
C ASP A 84 -7.46 -5.38 -13.81
N GLY A 85 -7.46 -5.70 -12.51
CA GLY A 85 -6.35 -6.32 -11.82
C GLY A 85 -5.04 -5.53 -11.95
N PRO A 86 -3.89 -6.20 -12.16
CA PRO A 86 -2.60 -5.56 -12.40
C PRO A 86 -2.56 -4.56 -13.56
N SER A 87 -3.43 -4.72 -14.58
CA SER A 87 -3.44 -3.84 -15.75
C SER A 87 -3.86 -2.41 -15.38
N THR A 88 -4.58 -2.24 -14.26
CA THR A 88 -4.96 -0.93 -13.72
C THR A 88 -3.75 -0.01 -13.56
N TYR A 89 -2.62 -0.55 -13.08
CA TYR A 89 -1.39 0.21 -12.84
C TYR A 89 -0.71 0.73 -14.12
N LEU A 90 -1.07 0.20 -15.29
CA LEU A 90 -0.53 0.65 -16.58
C LEU A 90 -1.19 1.94 -17.09
N ASN A 91 -2.42 2.21 -16.64
CA ASN A 91 -3.22 3.35 -17.09
C ASN A 91 -3.06 4.59 -16.18
N ALA A 92 -2.15 4.52 -15.21
CA ALA A 92 -1.87 5.63 -14.30
C ALA A 92 -1.21 6.78 -15.07
N GLU A 93 -1.96 7.86 -15.33
CA GLU A 93 -1.36 9.10 -15.81
C GLU A 93 -0.35 9.59 -14.76
N ARG A 94 0.88 9.88 -15.20
CA ARG A 94 1.88 10.46 -14.31
C ARG A 94 1.36 11.84 -13.87
N PRO A 95 1.21 12.12 -12.57
CA PRO A 95 0.76 13.44 -12.12
C PRO A 95 1.72 14.51 -12.65
N LEU A 96 1.15 15.55 -13.27
CA LEU A 96 1.90 16.67 -13.85
C LEU A 96 2.58 17.56 -12.78
N ILE A 97 2.16 17.40 -11.53
CA ILE A 97 2.65 18.18 -10.39
C ILE A 97 3.37 17.22 -9.44
N ASP A 98 4.67 17.49 -9.23
CA ASP A 98 5.47 16.86 -8.20
C ASP A 98 5.40 17.72 -6.92
N ASN A 99 4.60 17.27 -5.94
CA ASN A 99 4.50 17.94 -4.64
C ASN A 99 5.69 17.61 -3.72
N GLY A 100 6.68 16.85 -4.19
CA GLY A 100 7.81 16.37 -3.38
C GLY A 100 7.45 15.21 -2.44
N ASP A 101 6.25 14.64 -2.58
CA ASP A 101 5.82 13.50 -1.79
C ASP A 101 6.61 12.25 -2.17
N ARG A 102 7.12 11.56 -1.15
CA ARG A 102 7.84 10.30 -1.34
C ARG A 102 6.87 9.24 -1.85
N ILE A 103 7.16 8.65 -3.02
CA ILE A 103 6.38 7.54 -3.61
C ILE A 103 6.22 6.42 -2.58
N GLY A 104 7.32 6.02 -1.93
CA GLY A 104 7.32 4.96 -0.93
C GLY A 104 7.41 3.56 -1.54
N ASN A 105 7.20 2.55 -0.70
CA ASN A 105 7.18 1.14 -1.09
C ASN A 105 5.83 0.53 -0.73
N TYR A 106 5.21 -0.16 -1.68
CA TYR A 106 3.88 -0.73 -1.54
C TYR A 106 3.96 -2.26 -1.43
N TYR A 107 3.13 -2.82 -0.55
CA TYR A 107 3.15 -4.24 -0.21
C TYR A 107 1.74 -4.78 -0.10
N GLU A 108 1.54 -6.01 -0.58
CA GLU A 108 0.24 -6.68 -0.58
C GLU A 108 0.35 -8.04 0.11
N ASN A 109 -0.77 -8.49 0.68
CA ASN A 109 -0.87 -9.81 1.27
C ASN A 109 -0.94 -10.90 0.16
N PHE A 110 -0.01 -11.86 0.19
CA PHE A 110 0.08 -12.99 -0.76
C PHE A 110 -0.58 -14.27 -0.23
#